data_AF-A0A2M7C4F2-F1
#
_entry.id   AF-A0A2M7C4F2-F1
#
_cell.length_a   1.000
_cell.length_b   1.000
_cell.length_c   1.000
_cell.angle_alpha   90.00
_cell.angle_beta   90.00
_cell.angle_gamma   90.00
#
_symmetry.space_group_name_H-M   'P 1'
#
loop_
_entity.id
_entity.type
_entity.pdbx_description
1 polymer ?
#
loop_
_entity_poly.entity_id
_entity_poly.type
_entity_poly.pdbx_seq_one_letter_code
_entity_poly.pdbx_strand_id
1 'polypeptide(L)'
;MNNAELLDEFSDKLWLEDGLSRNTLESYRRDLNKFAAWLEVQRGATLLQATHGDIQGYLAHLFVVQKARASSTGRNISSLKRLFR
;
A
#
# COMPACT_ATOMS: atom_id res chain seq x y z
N MET A 1 0.03 -12.84 11.44
CA MET A 1 -0.57 -11.57 11.00
C MET A 1 -0.82 -11.65 9.50
N ASN A 2 -2.07 -11.55 9.09
CA ASN A 2 -2.45 -11.46 7.67
C ASN A 2 -2.44 -9.99 7.19
N ASN A 3 -2.69 -9.75 5.89
CA ASN A 3 -2.71 -8.41 5.33
C ASN A 3 -3.75 -7.49 6.00
N ALA A 4 -4.91 -8.01 6.38
CA ALA A 4 -5.98 -7.21 6.98
C ALA A 4 -5.61 -6.74 8.40
N GLU A 5 -5.04 -7.63 9.20
CA GLU A 5 -4.53 -7.32 10.55
C GLU A 5 -3.40 -6.29 10.47
N LEU A 6 -2.45 -6.47 9.54
CA LEU A 6 -1.34 -5.53 9.32
C LEU A 6 -1.84 -4.13 8.97
N LEU A 7 -2.82 -4.03 8.08
CA LEU A 7 -3.37 -2.74 7.67
C LEU A 7 -4.22 -2.07 8.74
N ASP A 8 -4.76 -2.85 9.68
CA ASP A 8 -5.46 -2.33 10.85
C ASP A 8 -4.49 -1.67 11.82
N GLU A 9 -3.46 -2.41 12.23
CA GLU A 9 -2.40 -1.89 13.10
C GLU A 9 -1.70 -0.67 12.49
N PHE A 10 -1.43 -0.70 11.18
CA PHE A 10 -0.89 0.43 10.43
C PHE A 10 -1.82 1.66 10.51
N SER A 11 -3.14 1.46 10.37
CA SER A 11 -4.11 2.56 10.42
C SER A 11 -4.21 3.15 11.83
N ASP A 12 -4.24 2.30 12.86
CA ASP A 12 -4.29 2.71 14.26
C ASP A 12 -3.03 3.49 14.64
N LYS A 13 -1.86 3.00 14.24
CA LYS A 13 -0.58 3.69 14.44
C LYS A 13 -0.58 5.08 13.80
N LEU A 14 -0.97 5.18 12.54
CA LEU A 14 -1.02 6.47 11.83
C LEU A 14 -2.09 7.43 12.37
N TRP A 15 -3.16 6.90 12.95
CA TRP A 15 -4.15 7.71 13.63
C TRP A 15 -3.58 8.29 14.95
N LEU A 16 -2.91 7.47 15.74
CA LEU A 16 -2.35 7.85 17.03
C LEU A 16 -1.13 8.79 16.90
N GLU A 17 -0.23 8.53 15.96
CA GLU A 17 1.03 9.28 15.81
C GLU A 17 0.91 10.54 14.94
N ASP A 18 0.25 10.42 13.77
CA ASP A 18 0.17 11.51 12.79
C ASP A 18 -1.19 12.25 12.84
N GLY A 19 -2.17 11.76 13.61
CA GLY A 19 -3.51 12.37 13.67
C GLY A 19 -4.24 12.37 12.32
N LEU A 20 -3.92 11.43 11.42
CA LEU A 20 -4.48 11.43 10.08
C LEU A 20 -6.00 11.26 10.08
N SER A 21 -6.67 12.05 9.24
CA SER A 21 -8.12 11.94 9.02
C SER A 21 -8.51 10.55 8.53
N ARG A 22 -9.69 10.07 8.94
CA ARG A 22 -10.27 8.78 8.51
C ARG A 22 -10.23 8.58 6.99
N ASN A 23 -10.56 9.61 6.22
CA ASN A 23 -10.52 9.56 4.75
C ASN A 23 -9.12 9.26 4.17
N THR A 24 -8.07 9.76 4.83
CA THR A 24 -6.68 9.52 4.43
C THR A 24 -6.28 8.09 4.77
N LEU A 25 -6.61 7.62 5.98
CA LEU A 25 -6.37 6.24 6.42
C LEU A 25 -7.07 5.23 5.51
N GLU A 26 -8.36 5.46 5.20
CA GLU A 26 -9.11 4.63 4.26
C GLU A 26 -8.51 4.64 2.86
N SER A 27 -8.06 5.80 2.38
CA SER A 27 -7.38 5.89 1.08
C SER A 27 -6.10 5.05 1.06
N TYR A 28 -5.27 5.16 2.11
CA TYR A 28 -4.05 4.37 2.23
C TYR A 28 -4.36 2.88 2.31
N ARG A 29 -5.35 2.49 3.10
CA ARG A 29 -5.79 1.09 3.21
C ARG A 29 -6.24 0.54 1.86
N ARG A 30 -6.99 1.31 1.08
CA ARG A 30 -7.43 0.90 -0.29
C ARG A 30 -6.24 0.76 -1.22
N ASP A 31 -5.28 1.67 -1.18
CA ASP A 31 -4.09 1.63 -2.01
C ASP A 31 -3.19 0.43 -1.66
N LEU A 32 -2.99 0.16 -0.36
CA LEU A 32 -2.20 -0.98 0.11
C LEU A 32 -2.88 -2.33 -0.15
N ASN A 33 -4.22 -2.41 -0.10
CA ASN A 33 -4.94 -3.62 -0.50
C ASN A 33 -4.76 -3.93 -1.98
N LYS A 34 -4.71 -2.91 -2.85
CA LYS A 34 -4.42 -3.13 -4.28
C LYS A 34 -3.02 -3.67 -4.49
N PHE A 35 -2.05 -3.18 -3.73
CA PHE A 35 -0.69 -3.73 -3.76
C PHE A 35 -0.67 -5.19 -3.27
N ALA A 36 -1.34 -5.48 -2.15
CA ALA A 36 -1.44 -6.83 -1.61
C ALA A 36 -2.04 -7.82 -2.62
N ALA A 37 -3.15 -7.44 -3.26
CA ALA A 37 -3.79 -8.26 -4.28
C ALA A 37 -2.89 -8.48 -5.51
N TRP A 38 -2.18 -7.43 -5.95
CA TRP A 38 -1.22 -7.56 -7.03
C TRP A 38 -0.07 -8.51 -6.65
N LEU A 39 0.47 -8.38 -5.44
CA LEU A 39 1.57 -9.22 -4.95
C LEU A 39 1.17 -10.69 -4.82
N GLU A 40 -0.05 -10.95 -4.35
CA GLU A 40 -0.62 -12.29 -4.28
C GLU A 40 -0.73 -12.91 -5.69
N VAL A 41 -1.21 -12.15 -6.69
CA VAL A 41 -1.30 -12.63 -8.07
C VAL A 41 0.07 -12.89 -8.70
N GLN A 42 1.05 -12.02 -8.44
CA GLN A 42 2.38 -12.16 -9.05
C GLN A 42 3.25 -13.22 -8.39
N ARG A 43 3.12 -13.43 -7.07
CA ARG A 43 4.05 -14.26 -6.29
C ARG A 43 3.41 -15.18 -5.25
N GLY A 44 2.11 -15.07 -5.00
CA GLY A 44 1.46 -15.75 -3.88
C GLY A 44 1.96 -15.26 -2.52
N ALA A 45 2.43 -14.01 -2.44
CA ALA A 45 3.07 -13.45 -1.25
C ALA A 45 2.19 -12.41 -0.55
N THR A 46 2.36 -12.30 0.77
CA THR A 46 1.70 -11.29 1.62
C THR A 46 2.50 -9.99 1.69
N LEU A 47 1.89 -8.93 2.22
CA LEU A 47 2.56 -7.64 2.44
C LEU A 47 3.83 -7.77 3.31
N LEU A 48 3.84 -8.67 4.28
CA LEU A 48 5.01 -8.93 5.14
C LEU A 48 6.16 -9.62 4.41
N GLN A 49 5.87 -10.26 3.28
CA GLN A 49 6.87 -10.94 2.44
C GLN A 49 7.29 -10.09 1.23
N ALA A 50 6.78 -8.86 1.13
CA ALA A 50 7.11 -7.95 0.06
C ALA A 50 8.60 -7.56 0.13
N THR A 51 9.26 -7.60 -1.02
CA THR A 51 10.64 -7.16 -1.19
C THR A 51 10.68 -5.79 -1.87
N HIS A 52 11.84 -5.13 -1.84
CA HIS A 52 12.04 -3.89 -2.59
C HIS A 52 11.78 -4.08 -4.10
N GLY A 53 12.13 -5.25 -4.66
CA GLY A 53 11.85 -5.58 -6.05
C GLY A 53 10.35 -5.62 -6.37
N ASP A 54 9.53 -6.13 -5.44
CA ASP A 54 8.07 -6.19 -5.60
C ASP A 54 7.46 -4.78 -5.61
N ILE A 55 7.96 -3.87 -4.76
CA ILE A 55 7.52 -2.49 -4.71
C ILE A 55 7.83 -1.79 -6.04
N GLN A 56 9.06 -1.93 -6.55
CA GLN A 56 9.46 -1.37 -7.84
C GLN A 56 8.61 -1.93 -8.99
N GLY A 57 8.37 -3.25 -9.02
CA GLY A 57 7.54 -3.91 -10.01
C GLY A 57 6.09 -3.42 -9.99
N TYR A 58 5.53 -3.22 -8.80
CA TYR A 58 4.17 -2.69 -8.65
C TYR A 58 4.06 -1.23 -9.12
N LEU A 59 5.03 -0.39 -8.80
CA LEU A 59 5.06 0.99 -9.29
C LEU A 59 5.13 1.02 -10.82
N ALA A 60 5.98 0.19 -11.43
CA ALA A 60 6.03 0.05 -12.89
C ALA A 60 4.67 -0.39 -13.47
N HIS A 61 4.00 -1.36 -12.83
CA HIS A 61 2.65 -1.80 -13.21
C HIS A 61 1.62 -0.66 -13.15
N LEU A 62 1.64 0.17 -12.10
CA LEU A 62 0.72 1.31 -11.97
C LEU A 62 0.90 2.34 -13.09
N PHE A 63 2.13 2.63 -13.48
CA PHE A 63 2.43 3.58 -14.55
C PHE A 63 2.07 3.04 -15.93
N VAL A 64 2.46 1.79 -16.22
CA VAL A 64 2.34 1.21 -17.57
C VAL A 64 0.94 0.68 -17.85
N VAL A 65 0.36 -0.07 -16.90
CA VAL A 65 -0.89 -0.80 -17.12
C VAL A 65 -2.10 0.04 -16.73
N GLN A 66 -2.07 0.66 -15.55
CA GLN A 66 -3.25 1.39 -15.05
C GLN A 66 -3.35 2.83 -15.53
N LYS A 67 -2.30 3.38 -16.16
CA LYS A 67 -2.19 4.81 -16.54
C LYS A 67 -2.70 5.73 -15.42
N ALA A 68 -2.37 5.37 -14.18
CA ALA A 68 -2.97 5.99 -13.01
C ALA A 68 -2.66 7.50 -13.00
N ARG A 69 -3.66 8.32 -12.64
CA ARG A 69 -3.46 9.77 -12.49
C ARG A 69 -2.37 10.05 -11.46
N ALA A 70 -1.54 11.07 -11.72
CA ALA A 70 -0.39 11.43 -10.88
C ALA A 70 -0.73 11.58 -9.39
N SER A 71 -1.91 12.13 -9.06
CA SER A 71 -2.38 12.27 -7.67
C SER A 71 -2.67 10.94 -6.97
N SER A 72 -3.19 9.93 -7.69
CA SER A 72 -3.40 8.58 -7.15
C SER A 72 -2.08 7.85 -6.96
N THR A 73 -1.15 7.98 -7.92
CA THR A 73 0.18 7.35 -7.81
C THR A 73 0.99 7.94 -6.67
N GLY A 74 0.92 9.27 -6.45
CA GLY A 74 1.57 9.93 -5.32
C GLY A 74 1.09 9.40 -3.97
N ARG A 75 -0.23 9.24 -3.78
CA ARG A 75 -0.78 8.67 -2.53
C ARG A 75 -0.41 7.20 -2.35
N ASN A 76 -0.39 6.42 -3.42
CA ASN A 76 0.00 5.02 -3.37
C ASN A 76 1.47 4.88 -2.94
N ILE A 77 2.38 5.66 -3.52
CA ILE A 77 3.79 5.75 -3.10
C ILE A 77 3.91 6.16 -1.63
N SER A 78 3.17 7.17 -1.19
CA SER A 78 3.20 7.61 0.22
C SER A 78 2.74 6.51 1.18
N SER A 79 1.70 5.77 0.81
CA SER A 79 1.18 4.65 1.61
C SER A 79 2.22 3.53 1.73
N LEU A 80 2.83 3.13 0.60
CA LEU A 80 3.90 2.11 0.57
C LEU A 80 5.11 2.55 1.40
N LYS A 81 5.57 3.80 1.24
CA LYS A 81 6.68 4.33 2.02
C LYS A 81 6.42 4.32 3.53
N ARG A 82 5.18 4.62 3.95
CA ARG A 82 4.82 4.61 5.38
C ARG A 82 4.72 3.20 5.93
N LEU A 83 4.25 2.23 5.16
CA LEU A 83 4.12 0.83 5.61
C LEU A 83 5.49 0.14 5.77
N PHE A 84 6.44 0.41 4.86
CA PHE A 84 7.75 -0.25 4.82
C PHE A 84 8.89 0.57 5.41
N ARG A 85 8.59 1.54 6.28
CA ARG A 85 9.59 2.39 6.92
C ARG A 85 10.23 1.76 8.15
#